data_AF-A0A6A3K4Z0-F1
#
_entry.id   AF-A0A6A3K4Z0-F1
#
_cell.length_a   1.000
_cell.length_b   1.000
_cell.length_c   1.000
_cell.angle_alpha   90.00
_cell.angle_beta   90.00
_cell.angle_gamma   90.00
#
_symmetry.space_group_name_H-M   'P 1'
#
loop_
_entity.id
_entity.type
_entity.pdbx_description
1 polymer ?
#
loop_
_entity_poly.entity_id
_entity_poly.type
_entity_poly.pdbx_seq_one_letter_code
_entity_poly.pdbx_strand_id
1 'polypeptide(L)'
;MLCKVIIATRQSNGRDIPSWVDPIIRLFNEAVHPWGQYFDILYAPVNTSPDYVVARRLNRWTGLGAYWHFVLFCWNTQFRSKTARLQLKQDKLTTPLMDNVDITYGPKGRTLAGTSAPLGMLPILADHALYRPVDLLAMCELPMSAASLSEFLSQIVQGRISSVRSCTNFLDKVGRFFVDPSIGPQVVRFYCAFHSWVFNAYDLEDLNVTLIRKGLLKCVVPALPLDRLGVEGCPSDDMWIRDIKMGKHLLPVYADLLYRLQHNALFLGYRFKHRDESLAQCHHSCGTLETAPHLFWYCTAALQVWSMWLPPFQDVFETKLEWESILFFKLKPTPAAKKEYGYCLFAMLNIIRAIFRCLWMHQNDLRFHGMQPNVIDVQAQVTAIIKLHVKRFYQDLLQKSLSHSGLKCNQLQTLLRLLPLPSALIPDDPDPDAPDLADAASPSLQE
;
A
#
# COMPACT_ATOMS: atom_id res chain seq x y z
N MET A 1 15.49 -9.07 5.12
CA MET A 1 15.78 -8.82 3.69
C MET A 1 15.88 -10.17 3.01
N LEU A 2 15.06 -10.42 1.98
CA LEU A 2 15.10 -11.68 1.24
C LEU A 2 15.70 -11.41 -0.14
N CYS A 3 16.67 -12.22 -0.54
CA CYS A 3 17.20 -12.19 -1.90
C CYS A 3 16.55 -13.34 -2.69
N LYS A 4 15.81 -13.01 -3.74
CA LYS A 4 15.18 -13.96 -4.68
C LYS A 4 16.06 -14.05 -5.94
N VAL A 5 16.09 -15.21 -6.59
CA VAL A 5 16.73 -15.36 -7.91
C VAL A 5 15.67 -15.17 -8.98
N ILE A 6 15.93 -14.27 -9.93
CA ILE A 6 15.07 -14.05 -11.10
C ILE A 6 15.80 -14.43 -12.37
N ILE A 7 15.05 -14.89 -13.38
CA ILE A 7 15.56 -15.19 -14.72
C ILE A 7 15.21 -13.99 -15.60
N ALA A 8 16.22 -13.27 -16.04
CA ALA A 8 16.10 -12.21 -17.02
C ALA A 8 16.52 -12.73 -18.40
N THR A 9 15.93 -12.20 -19.46
CA THR A 9 16.40 -12.43 -20.84
C THR A 9 17.02 -11.15 -21.36
N ARG A 10 18.17 -11.26 -22.02
CA ARG A 10 18.77 -10.09 -22.68
C ARG A 10 18.06 -9.89 -24.00
N GLN A 11 17.34 -8.78 -24.11
CA GLN A 11 16.80 -8.35 -25.39
C GLN A 11 17.96 -7.80 -26.24
N SER A 12 18.17 -8.42 -27.40
CA SER A 12 19.16 -7.99 -28.40
C SER A 12 18.69 -6.77 -29.20
N ASN A 13 17.39 -6.49 -29.19
CA ASN A 13 16.83 -5.31 -29.84
C ASN A 13 16.99 -4.12 -28.89
N GLY A 14 17.79 -3.14 -29.30
CA GLY A 14 18.11 -1.90 -28.57
C GLY A 14 16.91 -1.01 -28.29
N ARG A 15 15.94 -1.51 -27.52
CA ARG A 15 15.06 -0.63 -26.75
C ARG A 15 15.97 0.13 -25.80
N ASP A 16 15.87 1.45 -25.83
CA ASP A 16 16.63 2.35 -24.99
C ASP A 16 16.61 1.83 -23.55
N ILE A 17 17.80 1.51 -23.03
CA ILE A 17 17.96 1.19 -21.61
C ILE A 17 17.33 2.38 -20.87
N PRO A 18 16.33 2.14 -20.00
CA PRO A 18 15.65 3.25 -19.34
C PRO A 18 16.66 4.13 -18.63
N SER A 19 16.58 5.45 -18.82
CA SER A 19 17.57 6.41 -18.33
C SER A 19 17.77 6.35 -16.81
N TRP A 20 16.78 5.86 -16.06
CA TRP A 20 16.88 5.65 -14.62
C TRP A 20 17.87 4.54 -14.22
N VAL A 21 18.25 3.65 -15.14
CA VAL A 21 19.26 2.59 -14.92
C VAL A 21 20.68 3.12 -15.15
N ASP A 22 20.85 4.25 -15.81
CA ASP A 22 22.18 4.80 -16.16
C ASP A 22 23.10 5.00 -14.94
N PRO A 23 22.63 5.53 -13.79
CA PRO A 23 23.50 5.68 -12.61
C PRO A 23 24.08 4.36 -12.11
N ILE A 24 23.28 3.29 -12.11
CA ILE A 24 23.75 1.98 -11.63
C ILE A 24 24.67 1.30 -12.66
N ILE A 25 24.41 1.50 -13.95
CA ILE A 25 25.30 1.02 -15.01
C ILE A 25 26.65 1.71 -14.93
N ARG A 26 26.71 3.03 -14.73
CA ARG A 26 27.98 3.75 -14.55
C ARG A 26 28.73 3.24 -13.33
N LEU A 27 28.05 3.10 -12.20
CA LEU A 27 28.63 2.56 -10.96
C LEU A 27 29.22 1.15 -11.17
N PHE A 28 28.49 0.28 -11.86
CA PHE A 28 28.97 -1.07 -12.13
C PHE A 28 30.13 -1.07 -13.12
N ASN A 29 30.06 -0.26 -14.19
CA ASN A 29 31.13 -0.08 -15.16
C ASN A 29 32.43 0.35 -14.48
N GLU A 30 32.39 1.36 -13.61
CA GLU A 30 33.55 1.83 -12.85
C GLU A 30 34.18 0.71 -12.00
N ALA A 31 33.35 -0.15 -11.39
CA ALA A 31 33.82 -1.25 -10.57
C ALA A 31 34.40 -2.42 -11.39
N VAL A 32 33.89 -2.68 -12.60
CA VAL A 32 34.39 -3.78 -13.44
C VAL A 32 35.50 -3.40 -14.41
N HIS A 33 35.64 -2.11 -14.72
CA HIS A 33 36.64 -1.61 -15.66
C HIS A 33 38.08 -2.03 -15.27
N PRO A 34 38.94 -2.38 -16.24
CA PRO A 34 38.68 -2.50 -17.69
C PRO A 34 38.13 -3.86 -18.13
N TRP A 35 37.76 -4.75 -17.21
CA TRP A 35 37.57 -6.18 -17.52
C TRP A 35 36.15 -6.59 -17.92
N GLY A 36 35.23 -5.65 -18.02
CA GLY A 36 33.84 -5.90 -18.38
C GLY A 36 33.00 -4.62 -18.40
N GLN A 37 31.70 -4.80 -18.63
CA GLN A 37 30.72 -3.71 -18.73
C GLN A 37 29.31 -4.12 -18.29
N TYR A 38 28.47 -3.15 -17.98
CA TYR A 38 27.08 -3.30 -17.57
C TYR A 38 26.93 -4.29 -16.40
N PHE A 39 26.14 -5.34 -16.61
CA PHE A 39 25.88 -6.40 -15.64
C PHE A 39 26.94 -7.50 -15.62
N ASP A 40 28.07 -7.34 -16.33
CA ASP A 40 29.21 -8.26 -16.22
C ASP A 40 29.74 -8.33 -14.77
N ILE A 41 29.47 -7.32 -13.94
CA ILE A 41 29.74 -7.32 -12.49
C ILE A 41 29.10 -8.48 -11.75
N LEU A 42 27.99 -9.02 -12.28
CA LEU A 42 27.37 -10.21 -11.72
C LEU A 42 28.30 -11.41 -11.79
N TYR A 43 29.34 -11.41 -12.62
CA TYR A 43 30.34 -12.46 -12.78
C TYR A 43 31.64 -12.23 -11.99
N ALA A 44 31.77 -11.06 -11.39
CA ALA A 44 32.99 -10.64 -10.73
C ALA A 44 33.22 -11.37 -9.38
N PRO A 45 34.50 -11.55 -8.96
CA PRO A 45 34.89 -12.25 -7.74
C PRO A 45 34.70 -11.42 -6.47
N VAL A 46 33.46 -11.00 -6.18
CA VAL A 46 33.11 -10.26 -4.96
C VAL A 46 33.03 -11.25 -3.79
N ASN A 47 34.19 -11.66 -3.27
CA ASN A 47 34.32 -12.70 -2.24
C ASN A 47 34.52 -12.15 -0.82
N THR A 48 34.71 -10.84 -0.68
CA THR A 48 35.03 -10.18 0.58
C THR A 48 33.79 -9.46 1.13
N SER A 49 33.47 -9.67 2.40
CA SER A 49 32.39 -8.93 3.07
C SER A 49 32.66 -7.42 3.02
N PRO A 50 31.62 -6.57 2.86
CA PRO A 50 31.77 -5.11 2.91
C PRO A 50 32.53 -4.61 4.14
N ASP A 51 32.27 -5.20 5.32
CA ASP A 51 32.92 -4.85 6.58
C ASP A 51 34.43 -5.09 6.53
N TYR A 52 34.85 -6.13 5.82
CA TYR A 52 36.26 -6.51 5.69
C TYR A 52 36.99 -5.70 4.62
N VAL A 53 36.29 -5.23 3.58
CA VAL A 53 36.88 -4.41 2.51
C VAL A 53 37.20 -2.99 2.94
N VAL A 54 36.33 -2.39 3.77
CA VAL A 54 36.61 -1.08 4.38
C VAL A 54 37.92 -1.13 5.18
N ALA A 55 38.21 -2.27 5.81
CA ALA A 55 39.45 -2.47 6.58
C ALA A 55 40.71 -2.68 5.70
N ARG A 56 40.59 -3.19 4.46
CA ARG A 56 41.74 -3.59 3.61
C ARG A 56 42.06 -2.69 2.41
N ARG A 57 41.35 -1.57 2.20
CA ARG A 57 41.55 -0.66 1.05
C ARG A 57 41.63 -1.41 -0.31
N LEU A 58 40.78 -2.43 -0.51
CA LEU A 58 40.61 -3.00 -1.84
C LEU A 58 39.80 -1.99 -2.69
N ASN A 59 40.53 -1.08 -3.36
CA ASN A 59 39.98 0.09 -4.05
C ASN A 59 38.90 -0.23 -5.10
N ARG A 60 38.86 -1.45 -5.62
CA ARG A 60 37.94 -1.81 -6.71
C ARG A 60 36.48 -1.89 -6.26
N TRP A 61 36.21 -2.39 -5.05
CA TRP A 61 34.83 -2.58 -4.55
C TRP A 61 34.35 -1.41 -3.68
N THR A 62 35.24 -0.52 -3.26
CA THR A 62 34.89 0.62 -2.41
C THR A 62 33.95 1.61 -3.10
N GLY A 63 34.06 1.74 -4.43
CA GLY A 63 33.19 2.61 -5.21
C GLY A 63 31.70 2.22 -5.17
N LEU A 64 31.39 0.93 -5.02
CA LEU A 64 30.02 0.40 -5.03
C LEU A 64 29.15 0.89 -3.86
N GLY A 65 29.77 1.37 -2.78
CA GLY A 65 29.09 1.62 -1.51
C GLY A 65 28.69 0.33 -0.78
N ALA A 66 28.31 0.45 0.49
CA ALA A 66 28.06 -0.70 1.36
C ALA A 66 26.91 -1.60 0.85
N TYR A 67 25.84 -0.99 0.33
CA TYR A 67 24.66 -1.72 -0.13
C TYR A 67 24.96 -2.63 -1.34
N TRP A 68 25.41 -2.07 -2.46
CA TRP A 68 25.65 -2.86 -3.68
C TRP A 68 26.77 -3.87 -3.52
N HIS A 69 27.77 -3.53 -2.71
CA HIS A 69 28.79 -4.49 -2.35
C HIS A 69 28.22 -5.68 -1.58
N PHE A 70 27.38 -5.45 -0.56
CA PHE A 70 26.72 -6.53 0.17
C PHE A 70 25.87 -7.41 -0.77
N VAL A 71 25.09 -6.79 -1.65
CA VAL A 71 24.28 -7.47 -2.67
C VAL A 71 25.14 -8.40 -3.54
N LEU A 72 26.22 -7.89 -4.10
CA LEU A 72 27.10 -8.64 -5.00
C LEU A 72 27.90 -9.72 -4.26
N PHE A 73 28.30 -9.44 -3.02
CA PHE A 73 28.91 -10.42 -2.12
C PHE A 73 27.98 -11.59 -1.85
N CYS A 74 26.72 -11.33 -1.46
CA CYS A 74 25.72 -12.36 -1.23
C CYS A 74 25.41 -13.14 -2.51
N TRP A 75 25.25 -12.46 -3.64
CA TRP A 75 25.06 -13.09 -4.94
C TRP A 75 26.17 -14.10 -5.24
N ASN A 76 27.42 -13.66 -5.17
CA ASN A 76 28.57 -14.47 -5.53
C ASN A 76 28.82 -15.63 -4.54
N THR A 77 28.70 -15.39 -3.23
CA THR A 77 29.02 -16.38 -2.21
C THR A 77 27.89 -17.38 -1.89
N GLN A 78 26.62 -16.97 -2.02
CA GLN A 78 25.49 -17.79 -1.56
C GLN A 78 24.59 -18.32 -2.68
N PHE A 79 24.42 -17.56 -3.76
CA PHE A 79 23.42 -17.87 -4.80
C PHE A 79 24.04 -18.39 -6.08
N ARG A 80 25.18 -17.83 -6.49
CA ARG A 80 25.79 -18.11 -7.78
C ARG A 80 26.10 -19.59 -8.01
N SER A 81 26.66 -20.28 -7.02
CA SER A 81 26.99 -21.71 -7.15
C SER A 81 25.75 -22.58 -7.43
N LYS A 82 24.56 -22.14 -7.00
CA LYS A 82 23.28 -22.78 -7.28
C LYS A 82 22.79 -22.46 -8.69
N THR A 83 22.97 -21.22 -9.16
CA THR A 83 22.52 -20.78 -10.49
C THR A 83 23.45 -21.20 -11.62
N ALA A 84 24.76 -21.27 -11.40
CA ALA A 84 25.75 -21.69 -12.40
C ALA A 84 25.50 -23.14 -12.89
N ARG A 85 24.86 -23.97 -12.07
CA ARG A 85 24.42 -25.34 -12.45
C ARG A 85 23.21 -25.34 -13.37
N LEU A 86 22.41 -24.28 -13.36
CA LEU A 86 21.20 -24.12 -14.18
C LEU A 86 21.48 -23.43 -15.51
N GLN A 87 22.65 -22.78 -15.66
CA GLN A 87 23.06 -22.13 -16.90
C GLN A 87 23.29 -23.15 -18.01
N LEU A 88 22.69 -22.90 -19.17
CA LEU A 88 22.96 -23.70 -20.36
C LEU A 88 24.39 -23.41 -20.85
N LYS A 89 24.98 -24.35 -21.59
CA LYS A 89 26.31 -24.14 -22.20
C LYS A 89 26.35 -22.86 -23.06
N GLN A 90 25.24 -22.53 -23.72
CA GLN A 90 25.10 -21.36 -24.58
C GLN A 90 25.10 -20.04 -23.82
N ASP A 91 24.50 -19.98 -22.62
CA ASP A 91 24.49 -18.76 -21.81
C ASP A 91 25.93 -18.32 -21.49
N LYS A 92 26.85 -19.28 -21.33
CA LYS A 92 28.27 -19.04 -21.05
C LYS A 92 28.98 -18.27 -22.18
N LEU A 93 28.51 -18.36 -23.43
CA LEU A 93 29.05 -17.62 -24.57
C LEU A 93 28.83 -16.11 -24.46
N THR A 94 27.93 -15.68 -23.58
CA THR A 94 27.58 -14.28 -23.36
C THR A 94 28.07 -13.73 -22.02
N THR A 95 28.76 -14.57 -21.26
CA THR A 95 29.37 -14.19 -19.98
C THR A 95 30.75 -13.57 -20.24
N PRO A 96 31.22 -12.62 -19.40
CA PRO A 96 32.54 -12.03 -19.56
C PRO A 96 33.63 -13.11 -19.42
N LEU A 97 34.72 -13.00 -20.18
CA LEU A 97 35.87 -13.90 -20.14
C LEU A 97 36.85 -13.55 -19.02
N MET A 98 37.11 -12.25 -18.88
CA MET A 98 38.31 -11.76 -18.18
C MET A 98 38.17 -11.86 -16.66
N ASP A 99 37.10 -11.29 -16.11
CA ASP A 99 36.86 -11.27 -14.68
C ASP A 99 35.60 -12.04 -14.29
N ASN A 100 35.64 -13.34 -14.57
CA ASN A 100 34.52 -14.25 -14.35
C ASN A 100 34.92 -15.41 -13.44
N VAL A 101 34.26 -15.52 -12.29
CA VAL A 101 34.51 -16.60 -11.31
C VAL A 101 34.16 -18.00 -11.81
N ASP A 102 33.41 -18.14 -12.91
CA ASP A 102 33.13 -19.45 -13.52
C ASP A 102 34.24 -19.87 -14.51
N ILE A 103 35.12 -18.93 -14.84
CA ILE A 103 36.29 -19.12 -15.70
C ILE A 103 37.53 -18.99 -14.81
N THR A 104 37.73 -20.01 -13.99
CA THR A 104 38.86 -20.04 -13.04
C THR A 104 40.13 -20.59 -13.68
N TYR A 105 41.26 -20.02 -13.26
CA TYR A 105 42.60 -20.39 -13.64
C TYR A 105 43.47 -20.66 -12.41
N GLY A 106 44.15 -21.80 -12.45
CA GLY A 106 45.12 -22.23 -11.43
C GLY A 106 44.50 -22.79 -10.14
N PRO A 107 45.35 -23.32 -9.23
CA PRO A 107 44.92 -24.05 -8.02
C PRO A 107 44.18 -23.20 -6.97
N LYS A 108 44.12 -21.87 -7.17
CA LYS A 108 43.45 -20.92 -6.25
C LYS A 108 42.14 -20.34 -6.82
N GLY A 109 41.67 -20.84 -7.96
CA GLY A 109 40.38 -20.40 -8.51
C GLY A 109 40.34 -18.93 -8.94
N ARG A 110 41.46 -18.36 -9.41
CA ARG A 110 41.53 -16.94 -9.79
C ARG A 110 40.90 -16.71 -11.16
N THR A 111 40.27 -15.56 -11.40
CA THR A 111 39.80 -15.15 -12.74
C THR A 111 40.99 -14.89 -13.67
N LEU A 112 40.78 -14.81 -14.98
CA LEU A 112 41.88 -14.53 -15.93
C LEU A 112 42.55 -13.17 -15.65
N ALA A 113 41.76 -12.16 -15.29
CA ALA A 113 42.22 -10.82 -14.88
C ALA A 113 42.81 -10.81 -13.46
N GLY A 114 42.31 -11.63 -12.54
CA GLY A 114 42.71 -11.68 -11.12
C GLY A 114 44.01 -12.45 -10.83
N THR A 115 44.80 -12.82 -11.85
CA THR A 115 46.09 -13.49 -11.67
C THR A 115 47.20 -12.48 -11.39
N SER A 116 48.28 -12.91 -10.72
CA SER A 116 49.45 -12.05 -10.48
C SER A 116 50.28 -11.77 -11.74
N ALA A 117 49.96 -12.46 -12.85
CA ALA A 117 50.55 -12.29 -14.16
C ALA A 117 49.46 -12.57 -15.22
N PRO A 118 48.56 -11.60 -15.49
CA PRO A 118 47.52 -11.77 -16.49
C PRO A 118 48.13 -12.00 -17.88
N LEU A 119 47.43 -12.75 -18.73
CA LEU A 119 47.86 -12.93 -20.12
C LEU A 119 47.93 -11.54 -20.77
N GLY A 120 49.05 -11.22 -21.43
CA GLY A 120 49.27 -9.90 -22.03
C GLY A 120 48.25 -9.50 -23.10
N MET A 121 47.45 -10.44 -23.61
CA MET A 121 46.36 -10.15 -24.54
C MET A 121 45.07 -9.66 -23.88
N LEU A 122 44.85 -9.89 -22.58
CA LEU A 122 43.60 -9.47 -21.92
C LEU A 122 43.39 -7.95 -21.96
N PRO A 123 44.40 -7.09 -21.69
CA PRO A 123 44.26 -5.65 -21.86
C PRO A 123 43.87 -5.24 -23.29
N ILE A 124 44.49 -5.87 -24.30
CA ILE A 124 44.22 -5.58 -25.72
C ILE A 124 42.76 -5.89 -26.07
N LEU A 125 42.28 -7.06 -25.63
CA LEU A 125 40.88 -7.45 -25.82
C LEU A 125 39.92 -6.49 -25.09
N ALA A 126 40.30 -6.03 -23.89
CA ALA A 126 39.49 -5.12 -23.10
C ALA A 126 39.38 -3.75 -23.77
N ASP A 127 40.49 -3.23 -24.28
CA ASP A 127 40.55 -1.95 -25.01
C ASP A 127 39.68 -1.95 -26.28
N HIS A 128 39.44 -3.13 -26.86
CA HIS A 128 38.57 -3.33 -28.03
C HIS A 128 37.14 -3.77 -27.66
N ALA A 129 36.78 -3.71 -26.38
CA ALA A 129 35.48 -4.14 -25.85
C ALA A 129 35.11 -5.60 -26.15
N LEU A 130 36.10 -6.47 -26.36
CA LEU A 130 35.93 -7.90 -26.61
C LEU A 130 35.87 -8.68 -25.29
N TYR A 131 34.76 -8.52 -24.57
CA TYR A 131 34.61 -9.06 -23.23
C TYR A 131 34.12 -10.51 -23.18
N ARG A 132 33.42 -10.99 -24.22
CA ARG A 132 32.69 -12.28 -24.20
C ARG A 132 33.15 -13.22 -25.32
N PRO A 133 32.91 -14.54 -25.18
CA PRO A 133 33.16 -15.48 -26.28
C PRO A 133 32.44 -15.11 -27.58
N VAL A 134 31.18 -14.67 -27.49
CA VAL A 134 30.39 -14.26 -28.67
C VAL A 134 30.99 -13.08 -29.41
N ASP A 135 31.63 -12.15 -28.69
CA ASP A 135 32.27 -10.98 -29.30
C ASP A 135 33.50 -11.43 -30.13
N LEU A 136 34.24 -12.43 -29.65
CA LEU A 136 35.37 -13.01 -30.40
C LEU A 136 34.93 -13.89 -31.57
N LEU A 137 33.83 -14.65 -31.41
CA LEU A 137 33.26 -15.48 -32.47
C LEU A 137 32.72 -14.65 -33.64
N ALA A 138 32.29 -13.40 -33.40
CA ALA A 138 31.90 -12.49 -34.47
C ALA A 138 33.09 -12.01 -35.32
N MET A 139 34.31 -12.09 -34.78
CA MET A 139 35.53 -11.53 -35.40
C MET A 139 36.47 -12.59 -35.98
N CYS A 140 36.30 -13.86 -35.64
CA CYS A 140 37.17 -14.96 -36.06
C CYS A 140 36.37 -16.07 -36.77
N GLU A 141 36.99 -16.73 -37.75
CA GLU A 141 36.39 -17.90 -38.40
C GLU A 141 36.21 -19.08 -37.41
N LEU A 142 35.13 -19.83 -37.62
CA LEU A 142 34.76 -21.01 -36.84
C LEU A 142 35.25 -22.30 -37.54
N PRO A 143 35.83 -23.27 -36.81
CA PRO A 143 36.17 -23.24 -35.38
C PRO A 143 37.38 -22.32 -35.10
N MET A 144 37.34 -21.62 -33.97
CA MET A 144 38.40 -20.68 -33.60
C MET A 144 39.71 -21.43 -33.34
N SER A 145 40.74 -21.12 -34.11
CA SER A 145 42.08 -21.71 -33.98
C SER A 145 43.07 -20.69 -33.45
N ALA A 146 44.20 -21.15 -32.92
CA ALA A 146 45.27 -20.25 -32.48
C ALA A 146 45.84 -19.42 -33.64
N ALA A 147 45.79 -19.95 -34.86
CA ALA A 147 46.21 -19.25 -36.07
C ALA A 147 45.23 -18.14 -36.44
N SER A 148 43.91 -18.43 -36.50
CA SER A 148 42.91 -17.41 -36.82
C SER A 148 42.82 -16.30 -35.77
N LEU A 149 42.98 -16.63 -34.48
CA LEU A 149 43.07 -15.63 -33.42
C LEU A 149 44.36 -14.79 -33.51
N SER A 150 45.48 -15.41 -33.89
CA SER A 150 46.77 -14.72 -34.09
C SER A 150 46.70 -13.74 -35.25
N GLU A 151 46.09 -14.14 -36.36
CA GLU A 151 45.85 -13.29 -37.52
C GLU A 151 44.99 -12.07 -37.15
N PHE A 152 43.86 -12.29 -36.47
CA PHE A 152 43.01 -11.21 -35.97
C PHE A 152 43.78 -10.25 -35.04
N LEU A 153 44.46 -10.78 -34.01
CA LEU A 153 45.20 -9.96 -33.07
C LEU A 153 46.36 -9.21 -33.73
N SER A 154 46.95 -9.74 -34.80
CA SER A 154 48.05 -9.08 -35.52
C SER A 154 47.61 -7.81 -36.24
N GLN A 155 46.32 -7.68 -36.56
CA GLN A 155 45.71 -6.46 -37.09
C GLN A 155 45.59 -5.37 -36.02
N ILE A 156 45.55 -5.76 -34.74
CA ILE A 156 45.34 -4.87 -33.60
C ILE A 156 46.67 -4.50 -32.92
N VAL A 157 47.53 -5.49 -32.66
CA VAL A 157 48.81 -5.34 -31.97
C VAL A 157 49.88 -6.23 -32.60
N GLN A 158 51.04 -5.64 -32.88
CA GLN A 158 52.21 -6.37 -33.36
C GLN A 158 53.05 -6.90 -32.19
N GLY A 159 53.68 -8.07 -32.37
CA GLY A 159 54.69 -8.61 -31.45
C GLY A 159 54.33 -9.93 -30.79
N ARG A 160 54.95 -10.24 -29.64
CA ARG A 160 54.85 -11.56 -28.99
C ARG A 160 53.43 -11.91 -28.53
N ILE A 161 52.59 -10.91 -28.27
CA ILE A 161 51.24 -11.08 -27.72
C ILE A 161 50.27 -11.64 -28.78
N SER A 162 50.41 -11.23 -30.04
CA SER A 162 49.64 -11.74 -31.18
C SER A 162 50.23 -13.02 -31.79
N SER A 163 51.29 -13.60 -31.20
CA SER A 163 51.87 -14.84 -31.72
C SER A 163 50.94 -16.04 -31.52
N VAL A 164 50.98 -17.00 -32.45
CA VAL A 164 50.23 -18.27 -32.37
C VAL A 164 50.42 -18.95 -31.02
N ARG A 165 51.63 -18.95 -30.46
CA ARG A 165 51.92 -19.52 -29.13
C ARG A 165 51.14 -18.83 -28.00
N SER A 166 51.04 -17.51 -28.03
CA SER A 166 50.26 -16.75 -27.05
C SER A 166 48.76 -17.03 -27.21
N CYS A 167 48.28 -17.16 -28.44
CA CYS A 167 46.90 -17.55 -28.75
C CYS A 167 46.59 -18.99 -28.30
N THR A 168 47.50 -19.93 -28.50
CA THR A 168 47.37 -21.31 -27.97
C THR A 168 47.21 -21.28 -26.45
N ASN A 169 48.09 -20.58 -25.74
CA ASN A 169 48.03 -20.48 -24.28
C ASN A 169 46.72 -19.85 -23.76
N PHE A 170 46.07 -18.99 -24.56
CA PHE A 170 44.76 -18.43 -24.24
C PHE A 170 43.64 -19.42 -24.53
N LEU A 171 43.64 -20.03 -25.72
CA LEU A 171 42.66 -21.04 -26.11
C LEU A 171 42.73 -22.30 -25.23
N ASP A 172 43.87 -22.66 -24.68
CA ASP A 172 43.95 -23.74 -23.69
C ASP A 172 43.08 -23.45 -22.45
N LYS A 173 42.83 -22.17 -22.13
CA LYS A 173 42.04 -21.75 -20.96
C LYS A 173 40.56 -21.56 -21.27
N VAL A 174 40.24 -21.07 -22.47
CA VAL A 174 38.88 -20.68 -22.86
C VAL A 174 38.32 -21.44 -24.07
N GLY A 175 39.12 -22.33 -24.67
CA GLY A 175 38.84 -23.05 -25.91
C GLY A 175 37.55 -23.84 -25.91
N ARG A 176 37.13 -24.33 -24.74
CA ARG A 176 35.84 -25.01 -24.53
C ARG A 176 34.61 -24.18 -24.94
N PHE A 177 34.74 -22.86 -25.04
CA PHE A 177 33.67 -21.97 -25.49
C PHE A 177 33.60 -21.83 -27.01
N PHE A 178 34.56 -22.36 -27.76
CA PHE A 178 34.70 -22.14 -29.20
C PHE A 178 34.62 -23.43 -30.05
N VAL A 179 34.22 -24.56 -29.45
CA VAL A 179 34.27 -25.89 -30.10
C VAL A 179 33.06 -26.17 -31.00
N ASP A 180 31.84 -25.73 -30.61
CA ASP A 180 30.62 -26.04 -31.35
C ASP A 180 29.76 -24.79 -31.61
N PRO A 181 29.47 -24.42 -32.88
CA PRO A 181 28.51 -23.37 -33.17
C PRO A 181 27.11 -23.84 -32.83
N SER A 182 26.40 -23.01 -32.08
CA SER A 182 25.03 -23.28 -31.66
C SER A 182 24.05 -23.01 -32.80
N ILE A 183 23.30 -24.03 -33.24
CA ILE A 183 22.35 -23.97 -34.38
C ILE A 183 20.98 -23.44 -33.89
N GLY A 184 20.43 -22.41 -34.54
CA GLY A 184 19.06 -21.91 -34.36
C GLY A 184 18.94 -20.55 -33.63
N PRO A 185 17.73 -19.94 -33.59
CA PRO A 185 17.46 -18.70 -32.87
C PRO A 185 17.53 -18.91 -31.35
N GLN A 186 18.18 -17.99 -30.63
CA GLN A 186 18.50 -18.18 -29.21
C GLN A 186 18.08 -16.99 -28.37
N VAL A 187 17.55 -17.31 -27.19
CA VAL A 187 17.24 -16.33 -26.16
C VAL A 187 18.24 -16.50 -25.03
N VAL A 188 19.14 -15.53 -24.90
CA VAL A 188 20.16 -15.53 -23.85
C VAL A 188 19.51 -15.28 -22.50
N ARG A 189 19.73 -16.17 -21.53
CA ARG A 189 19.18 -16.06 -20.18
C ARG A 189 20.25 -15.66 -19.19
N PHE A 190 19.94 -14.65 -18.37
CA PHE A 190 20.75 -14.19 -17.26
C PHE A 190 20.01 -14.49 -15.97
N TYR A 191 20.71 -15.12 -15.04
CA TYR A 191 20.23 -15.24 -13.67
C TYR A 191 20.77 -14.03 -12.91
N CYS A 192 19.89 -13.25 -12.28
CA CYS A 192 20.30 -12.14 -11.42
C CYS A 192 19.62 -12.23 -10.05
N ALA A 193 20.27 -11.63 -9.05
CA ALA A 193 19.72 -11.48 -7.71
C ALA A 193 18.74 -10.30 -7.68
N PHE A 194 17.53 -10.57 -7.24
CA PHE A 194 16.52 -9.58 -6.91
C PHE A 194 16.44 -9.42 -5.40
N HIS A 195 16.37 -8.17 -4.92
CA HIS A 195 16.18 -7.88 -3.50
C HIS A 195 14.72 -7.56 -3.26
N SER A 196 14.09 -8.38 -2.43
CA SER A 196 12.77 -8.06 -1.90
C SER A 196 12.91 -7.47 -0.51
N TRP A 197 12.29 -6.32 -0.33
CA TRP A 197 12.07 -5.74 0.98
C TRP A 197 10.87 -6.43 1.58
N VAL A 198 11.09 -7.02 2.76
CA VAL A 198 10.04 -7.63 3.52
C VAL A 198 9.62 -6.74 4.68
N PHE A 199 8.32 -6.54 4.83
CA PHE A 199 7.72 -5.90 5.99
C PHE A 199 6.97 -6.96 6.80
N ASN A 200 7.47 -7.26 7.99
CA ASN A 200 6.89 -8.24 8.91
C ASN A 200 6.61 -9.62 8.24
N ALA A 201 7.58 -10.11 7.46
CA ALA A 201 7.56 -11.34 6.66
C ALA A 201 6.76 -11.34 5.34
N TYR A 202 6.14 -10.23 4.96
CA TYR A 202 5.50 -10.08 3.64
C TYR A 202 6.39 -9.29 2.69
N ASP A 203 6.49 -9.70 1.44
CA ASP A 203 7.16 -8.90 0.42
C ASP A 203 6.40 -7.58 0.18
N LEU A 204 7.11 -6.50 -0.13
CA LEU A 204 6.51 -5.19 -0.43
C LEU A 204 5.41 -5.28 -1.50
N GLU A 205 5.61 -6.13 -2.51
CA GLU A 205 4.65 -6.39 -3.60
C GLU A 205 3.33 -7.01 -3.11
N ASP A 206 3.39 -7.74 -1.99
CA ASP A 206 2.24 -8.41 -1.37
C ASP A 206 1.55 -7.54 -0.31
N LEU A 207 2.12 -6.38 0.05
CA LEU A 207 1.55 -5.49 1.04
C LEU A 207 0.29 -4.80 0.51
N ASN A 208 -0.81 -4.99 1.22
CA ASN A 208 -2.02 -4.19 1.07
C ASN A 208 -2.30 -3.40 2.35
N VAL A 209 -3.23 -2.43 2.28
CA VAL A 209 -3.60 -1.56 3.42
C VAL A 209 -3.95 -2.37 4.67
N THR A 210 -4.58 -3.54 4.52
CA THR A 210 -4.94 -4.42 5.64
C THR A 210 -3.71 -5.03 6.29
N LEU A 211 -2.76 -5.54 5.51
CA LEU A 211 -1.51 -6.12 6.01
C LEU A 211 -0.62 -5.05 6.65
N ILE A 212 -0.55 -3.86 6.04
CA ILE A 212 0.16 -2.70 6.61
C ILE A 212 -0.43 -2.36 7.98
N ARG A 213 -1.76 -2.20 8.08
CA ARG A 213 -2.43 -1.90 9.36
C ARG A 213 -2.21 -2.97 10.43
N LYS A 214 -2.10 -4.24 10.05
CA LYS A 214 -1.78 -5.34 10.97
C LYS A 214 -0.33 -5.31 11.45
N GLY A 215 0.60 -4.84 10.62
CA GLY A 215 2.02 -4.74 10.93
C GLY A 215 2.44 -3.44 11.60
N LEU A 216 1.62 -2.38 11.56
CA LEU A 216 1.84 -1.17 12.33
C LEU A 216 1.72 -1.46 13.83
N LEU A 217 2.59 -0.83 14.62
CA LEU A 217 2.59 -0.90 16.09
C LEU A 217 1.16 -0.68 16.61
N LYS A 218 0.63 -1.69 17.31
CA LYS A 218 -0.60 -1.53 18.09
C LYS A 218 -0.30 -0.57 19.23
N CYS A 219 -0.57 0.72 19.04
CA CYS A 219 -0.55 1.68 20.13
C CYS A 219 -1.52 1.20 21.21
N VAL A 220 -1.05 1.14 22.45
CA VAL A 220 -1.93 0.93 23.60
C VAL A 220 -2.90 2.10 23.64
N VAL A 221 -4.18 1.84 23.38
CA VAL A 221 -5.21 2.88 23.43
C VAL A 221 -5.34 3.30 24.90
N PRO A 222 -5.11 4.58 25.24
CA PRO A 222 -5.26 5.03 26.62
C PRO A 222 -6.70 4.83 27.09
N ALA A 223 -6.87 4.46 28.36
CA ALA A 223 -8.19 4.29 28.93
C ALA A 223 -8.98 5.61 28.86
N LEU A 224 -10.16 5.58 28.25
CA LEU A 224 -11.02 6.75 28.15
C LEU A 224 -11.74 7.00 29.48
N PRO A 225 -11.80 8.24 29.99
CA PRO A 225 -12.53 8.58 31.22
C PRO A 225 -14.05 8.67 30.94
N LEU A 226 -14.65 7.50 30.72
CA LEU A 226 -16.07 7.34 30.36
C LEU A 226 -17.02 7.41 31.55
N ASP A 227 -16.51 7.28 32.77
CA ASP A 227 -17.23 7.50 34.04
C ASP A 227 -17.99 8.84 34.04
N ARG A 228 -17.37 9.88 33.48
CA ARG A 228 -17.95 11.22 33.35
C ARG A 228 -19.09 11.34 32.34
N LEU A 229 -19.26 10.33 31.49
CA LEU A 229 -20.44 10.19 30.63
C LEU A 229 -21.58 9.47 31.34
N GLY A 230 -21.44 9.10 32.62
CA GLY A 230 -22.49 8.39 33.37
C GLY A 230 -22.80 7.02 32.75
N VAL A 231 -21.79 6.36 32.19
CA VAL A 231 -21.92 5.05 31.54
C VAL A 231 -21.10 4.02 32.30
N GLU A 232 -21.66 2.82 32.45
CA GLU A 232 -20.99 1.71 33.11
C GLU A 232 -20.15 0.89 32.11
N GLY A 233 -18.87 0.67 32.47
CA GLY A 233 -17.96 -0.18 31.71
C GLY A 233 -17.38 0.45 30.43
N CYS A 234 -16.43 -0.26 29.82
CA CYS A 234 -15.82 0.14 28.56
C CYS A 234 -16.64 -0.40 27.36
N PRO A 235 -16.87 0.41 26.32
CA PRO A 235 -17.47 -0.07 25.09
C PRO A 235 -16.56 -1.07 24.36
N SER A 236 -17.15 -2.04 23.67
CA SER A 236 -16.39 -3.06 22.93
C SER A 236 -15.79 -2.53 21.63
N ASP A 237 -14.71 -3.16 21.16
CA ASP A 237 -14.06 -2.78 19.88
C ASP A 237 -15.02 -2.85 18.68
N ASP A 238 -15.90 -3.86 18.65
CA ASP A 238 -16.90 -4.04 17.60
C ASP A 238 -17.88 -2.85 17.50
N MET A 239 -18.12 -2.17 18.61
CA MET A 239 -18.95 -0.98 18.66
C MET A 239 -18.29 0.18 17.89
N TRP A 240 -17.01 0.45 18.14
CA TRP A 240 -16.28 1.51 17.44
C TRP A 240 -16.22 1.25 15.93
N ILE A 241 -15.98 0.00 15.54
CA ILE A 241 -15.98 -0.41 14.13
C ILE A 241 -17.35 -0.17 13.50
N ARG A 242 -18.44 -0.47 14.23
CA ARG A 242 -19.81 -0.24 13.76
C ARG A 242 -20.09 1.25 13.59
N ASP A 243 -19.73 2.08 14.57
CA ASP A 243 -19.98 3.53 14.51
C ASP A 243 -19.21 4.20 13.37
N ILE A 244 -17.95 3.85 13.15
CA ILE A 244 -17.16 4.32 12.00
C ILE A 244 -17.86 3.94 10.68
N LYS A 245 -18.37 2.71 10.57
CA LYS A 245 -19.11 2.25 9.37
C LYS A 245 -20.43 2.99 9.16
N MET A 246 -21.08 3.43 10.24
CA MET A 246 -22.34 4.18 10.16
C MET A 246 -22.14 5.66 9.84
N GLY A 247 -20.96 6.21 10.12
CA GLY A 247 -20.60 7.60 9.83
C GLY A 247 -20.81 8.02 8.37
N LYS A 248 -20.76 7.07 7.42
CA LYS A 248 -21.02 7.32 5.99
C LYS A 248 -22.42 7.87 5.67
N HIS A 249 -23.39 7.71 6.58
CA HIS A 249 -24.78 8.15 6.38
C HIS A 249 -25.03 9.59 6.87
N LEU A 250 -24.04 10.18 7.53
CA LEU A 250 -24.11 11.53 8.08
C LEU A 250 -23.02 12.41 7.48
N LEU A 251 -23.21 13.72 7.59
CA LEU A 251 -22.14 14.67 7.26
C LEU A 251 -21.01 14.51 8.30
N PRO A 252 -19.73 14.68 7.91
CA PRO A 252 -18.59 14.47 8.80
C PRO A 252 -18.68 15.23 10.13
N VAL A 253 -19.28 16.42 10.14
CA VAL A 253 -19.45 17.27 11.33
C VAL A 253 -20.34 16.66 12.43
N TYR A 254 -21.22 15.71 12.08
CA TYR A 254 -22.05 14.99 13.06
C TYR A 254 -21.28 13.80 13.65
N ALA A 255 -20.57 13.05 12.81
CA ALA A 255 -19.71 11.96 13.24
C ALA A 255 -18.57 12.47 14.13
N ASP A 256 -17.97 13.61 13.78
CA ASP A 256 -16.94 14.28 14.59
C ASP A 256 -17.45 14.68 15.97
N LEU A 257 -18.63 15.30 16.05
CA LEU A 257 -19.21 15.66 17.35
C LEU A 257 -19.48 14.42 18.21
N LEU A 258 -20.08 13.40 17.62
CA LEU A 258 -20.39 12.15 18.32
C LEU A 258 -19.11 11.47 18.81
N TYR A 259 -18.06 11.44 17.98
CA TYR A 259 -16.74 10.94 18.36
C TYR A 259 -16.19 11.71 19.56
N ARG A 260 -16.20 13.05 19.51
CA ARG A 260 -15.77 13.90 20.63
C ARG A 260 -16.62 13.69 21.88
N LEU A 261 -17.93 13.50 21.74
CA LEU A 261 -18.83 13.20 22.86
C LEU A 261 -18.48 11.87 23.52
N GLN A 262 -18.35 10.80 22.74
CA GLN A 262 -18.00 9.45 23.21
C GLN A 262 -16.62 9.39 23.87
N HIS A 263 -15.70 10.29 23.49
CA HIS A 263 -14.37 10.40 24.10
C HIS A 263 -14.33 11.41 25.25
N ASN A 264 -15.48 11.91 25.69
CA ASN A 264 -15.59 12.95 26.71
C ASN A 264 -14.62 14.11 26.41
N ALA A 265 -14.69 14.65 25.19
CA ALA A 265 -13.81 15.72 24.70
C ALA A 265 -14.56 17.06 24.50
N LEU A 266 -15.83 17.15 24.88
CA LEU A 266 -16.62 18.38 24.79
C LEU A 266 -16.42 19.29 26.01
N PHE A 267 -16.46 20.60 25.77
CA PHE A 267 -16.29 21.66 26.78
C PHE A 267 -17.60 22.02 27.48
N LEU A 268 -18.07 21.10 28.33
CA LEU A 268 -19.31 21.25 29.09
C LEU A 268 -19.11 22.02 30.40
N GLY A 269 -20.17 22.64 30.91
CA GLY A 269 -20.19 23.48 32.11
C GLY A 269 -19.55 22.83 33.34
N TYR A 270 -19.74 21.52 33.55
CA TYR A 270 -19.16 20.81 34.69
C TYR A 270 -17.63 20.91 34.78
N ARG A 271 -16.93 21.14 33.65
CA ARG A 271 -15.47 21.29 33.62
C ARG A 271 -15.01 22.61 34.22
N PHE A 272 -15.87 23.61 34.23
CA PHE A 272 -15.57 24.94 34.73
C PHE A 272 -15.93 25.13 36.21
N LYS A 273 -16.59 24.15 36.85
CA LYS A 273 -17.06 24.21 38.26
C LYS A 273 -16.03 24.63 39.32
N HIS A 274 -14.74 24.61 38.99
CA HIS A 274 -13.64 25.03 39.85
C HIS A 274 -13.33 26.54 39.76
N ARG A 275 -14.06 27.31 38.93
CA ARG A 275 -13.93 28.76 38.77
C ARG A 275 -15.19 29.45 39.27
N ASP A 276 -15.02 30.36 40.23
CA ASP A 276 -16.11 31.03 40.93
C ASP A 276 -17.02 31.88 40.01
N GLU A 277 -16.47 32.41 38.91
CA GLU A 277 -17.20 33.25 37.94
C GLU A 277 -17.76 32.47 36.72
N SER A 278 -17.66 31.14 36.72
CA SER A 278 -18.01 30.36 35.53
C SER A 278 -19.45 29.84 35.53
N LEU A 279 -20.09 29.91 34.36
CA LEU A 279 -21.41 29.30 34.12
C LEU A 279 -21.25 27.77 33.98
N ALA A 280 -21.31 27.07 35.12
CA ALA A 280 -21.26 25.60 35.16
C ALA A 280 -22.65 24.94 35.03
N GLN A 281 -23.72 25.71 35.24
CA GLN A 281 -25.10 25.24 35.15
C GLN A 281 -25.58 25.16 33.69
N CYS A 282 -26.62 24.37 33.46
CA CYS A 282 -27.25 24.22 32.17
C CYS A 282 -27.91 25.53 31.71
N HIS A 283 -27.68 25.88 30.44
CA HIS A 283 -28.15 27.12 29.82
C HIS A 283 -29.66 27.11 29.51
N HIS A 284 -30.36 25.99 29.69
CA HIS A 284 -31.81 25.86 29.51
C HIS A 284 -32.61 26.16 30.79
N SER A 285 -32.01 26.84 31.76
CA SER A 285 -32.66 27.32 33.00
C SER A 285 -33.24 26.22 33.91
N CYS A 286 -32.72 25.00 33.86
CA CYS A 286 -33.14 23.89 34.73
C CYS A 286 -32.40 23.83 36.07
N GLY A 287 -31.46 24.75 36.34
CA GLY A 287 -30.70 24.83 37.59
C GLY A 287 -29.75 23.65 37.87
N THR A 288 -29.55 22.75 36.90
CA THR A 288 -28.71 21.55 37.06
C THR A 288 -27.32 21.78 36.47
N LEU A 289 -26.31 21.11 37.02
CA LEU A 289 -24.94 21.11 36.48
C LEU A 289 -24.92 20.59 35.03
N GLU A 290 -24.28 21.32 34.11
CA GLU A 290 -24.20 20.92 32.70
C GLU A 290 -23.19 19.78 32.51
N THR A 291 -23.67 18.55 32.67
CA THR A 291 -22.95 17.32 32.32
C THR A 291 -23.36 16.83 30.92
N ALA A 292 -22.61 15.88 30.35
CA ALA A 292 -22.97 15.34 29.03
C ALA A 292 -24.33 14.62 29.05
N PRO A 293 -24.61 13.71 30.01
CA PRO A 293 -25.92 13.07 30.09
C PRO A 293 -27.04 14.08 30.34
N HIS A 294 -26.77 15.12 31.13
CA HIS A 294 -27.76 16.16 31.35
C HIS A 294 -28.07 16.93 30.06
N LEU A 295 -27.07 17.55 29.43
CA LEU A 295 -27.29 18.37 28.24
C LEU A 295 -27.96 17.60 27.10
N PHE A 296 -27.53 16.37 26.86
CA PHE A 296 -27.94 15.61 25.68
C PHE A 296 -29.12 14.66 25.92
N TRP A 297 -29.49 14.38 27.16
CA TRP A 297 -30.51 13.37 27.47
C TRP A 297 -31.50 13.81 28.54
N TYR A 298 -31.04 14.19 29.74
CA TYR A 298 -31.92 14.44 30.88
C TYR A 298 -32.46 15.88 30.99
N CYS A 299 -31.90 16.83 30.25
CA CYS A 299 -32.40 18.20 30.20
C CYS A 299 -33.81 18.22 29.62
N THR A 300 -34.70 19.05 30.17
CA THR A 300 -36.09 19.19 29.70
C THR A 300 -36.17 19.49 28.19
N ALA A 301 -35.27 20.34 27.68
CA ALA A 301 -35.18 20.64 26.25
C ALA A 301 -34.78 19.39 25.43
N ALA A 302 -33.78 18.63 25.90
CA ALA A 302 -33.36 17.40 25.24
C ALA A 302 -34.48 16.34 25.23
N LEU A 303 -35.17 16.15 26.36
CA LEU A 303 -36.29 15.23 26.47
C LEU A 303 -37.40 15.53 25.46
N GLN A 304 -37.76 16.81 25.30
CA GLN A 304 -38.76 17.26 24.32
C GLN A 304 -38.33 17.02 22.86
N VAL A 305 -37.03 17.10 22.57
CA VAL A 305 -36.52 16.79 21.23
C VAL A 305 -36.55 15.28 20.99
N TRP A 306 -36.03 14.48 21.92
CA TRP A 306 -35.98 13.02 21.79
C TRP A 306 -37.36 12.34 21.80
N SER A 307 -38.32 12.87 22.56
CA SER A 307 -39.67 12.29 22.68
C SER A 307 -40.42 12.24 21.35
N MET A 308 -40.04 13.07 20.38
CA MET A 308 -40.61 13.04 19.04
C MET A 308 -40.09 11.84 18.22
N TRP A 309 -38.86 11.37 18.47
CA TRP A 309 -38.17 10.45 17.55
C TRP A 309 -38.00 9.03 18.08
N LEU A 310 -37.87 8.85 19.39
CA LEU A 310 -37.55 7.53 19.98
C LEU A 310 -38.73 6.57 20.10
N PRO A 311 -39.96 7.00 20.48
CA PRO A 311 -41.05 6.06 20.73
C PRO A 311 -41.32 5.08 19.57
N PRO A 312 -41.34 5.50 18.29
CA PRO A 312 -41.53 4.56 17.18
C PRO A 312 -40.44 3.49 17.05
N PHE A 313 -39.23 3.74 17.55
CA PHE A 313 -38.14 2.77 17.54
C PHE A 313 -38.15 1.84 18.75
N GLN A 314 -38.81 2.21 19.85
CA GLN A 314 -38.71 1.41 21.07
C GLN A 314 -39.30 0.00 20.87
N ASP A 315 -40.34 -0.14 20.06
CA ASP A 315 -41.00 -1.42 19.81
C ASP A 315 -40.20 -2.35 18.88
N VAL A 316 -39.23 -1.80 18.13
CA VAL A 316 -38.40 -2.55 17.18
C VAL A 316 -37.03 -2.96 17.75
N PHE A 317 -36.71 -2.51 18.96
CA PHE A 317 -35.50 -2.90 19.68
C PHE A 317 -35.83 -3.61 21.00
N GLU A 318 -35.16 -4.73 21.24
CA GLU A 318 -35.18 -5.41 22.55
C GLU A 318 -34.44 -4.58 23.61
N THR A 319 -33.44 -3.81 23.16
CA THR A 319 -32.70 -2.91 24.03
C THR A 319 -33.51 -1.64 24.26
N LYS A 320 -33.65 -1.24 25.53
CA LYS A 320 -34.23 0.04 25.89
C LYS A 320 -33.42 1.18 25.27
N LEU A 321 -34.10 2.12 24.62
CA LEU A 321 -33.48 3.29 23.99
C LEU A 321 -33.27 4.36 25.04
N GLU A 322 -32.07 4.40 25.61
CA GLU A 322 -31.66 5.31 26.65
C GLU A 322 -30.28 5.88 26.35
N TRP A 323 -29.80 6.76 27.23
CA TRP A 323 -28.57 7.54 27.03
C TRP A 323 -27.41 6.66 26.51
N GLU A 324 -27.11 5.59 27.23
CA GLU A 324 -25.99 4.72 26.90
C GLU A 324 -26.21 3.96 25.58
N SER A 325 -27.38 3.36 25.37
CA SER A 325 -27.65 2.55 24.18
C SER A 325 -27.65 3.38 22.89
N ILE A 326 -28.11 4.64 22.95
CA ILE A 326 -28.05 5.58 21.83
C ILE A 326 -26.67 6.20 21.65
N LEU A 327 -26.00 6.60 22.74
CA LEU A 327 -24.65 7.19 22.66
C LEU A 327 -23.65 6.20 22.06
N PHE A 328 -23.69 4.95 22.47
CA PHE A 328 -22.75 3.91 22.07
C PHE A 328 -23.31 2.93 21.04
N PHE A 329 -24.51 3.18 20.51
CA PHE A 329 -25.13 2.32 19.51
C PHE A 329 -25.18 0.82 19.91
N LYS A 330 -25.33 0.57 21.22
CA LYS A 330 -25.45 -0.74 21.86
C LYS A 330 -26.90 -1.23 21.70
N LEU A 331 -27.22 -1.70 20.50
CA LEU A 331 -28.61 -1.98 20.12
C LEU A 331 -28.79 -3.42 19.65
N LYS A 332 -29.87 -4.05 20.11
CA LYS A 332 -30.35 -5.36 19.65
C LYS A 332 -31.76 -5.22 19.07
N PRO A 333 -31.93 -5.29 17.73
CA PRO A 333 -33.26 -5.25 17.12
C PRO A 333 -34.01 -6.55 17.40
N THR A 334 -35.34 -6.47 17.48
CA THR A 334 -36.16 -7.68 17.57
C THR A 334 -35.99 -8.55 16.31
N PRO A 335 -36.18 -9.87 16.39
CA PRO A 335 -36.06 -10.75 15.22
C PRO A 335 -37.01 -10.35 14.09
N ALA A 336 -38.23 -9.91 14.43
CA ALA A 336 -39.22 -9.41 13.49
C ALA A 336 -38.74 -8.13 12.79
N ALA A 337 -38.33 -7.11 13.54
CA ALA A 337 -37.83 -5.86 12.97
C ALA A 337 -36.55 -6.05 12.13
N LYS A 338 -35.67 -6.96 12.55
CA LYS A 338 -34.47 -7.29 11.77
C LYS A 338 -34.81 -7.93 10.42
N LYS A 339 -35.83 -8.78 10.38
CA LYS A 339 -36.32 -9.39 9.14
C LYS A 339 -37.01 -8.36 8.26
N GLU A 340 -37.83 -7.50 8.86
CA GLU A 340 -38.63 -6.50 8.14
C GLU A 340 -37.77 -5.36 7.59
N TYR A 341 -36.96 -4.71 8.42
CA TYR A 341 -36.24 -3.48 8.06
C TYR A 341 -34.74 -3.67 7.76
N GLY A 342 -34.16 -4.81 8.15
CA GLY A 342 -32.77 -5.15 7.87
C GLY A 342 -31.77 -4.06 8.30
N TYR A 343 -30.91 -3.66 7.36
CA TYR A 343 -29.88 -2.63 7.59
C TYR A 343 -30.46 -1.22 7.75
N CYS A 344 -31.62 -0.93 7.14
CA CYS A 344 -32.24 0.39 7.15
C CYS A 344 -32.58 0.85 8.58
N LEU A 345 -32.92 -0.10 9.46
CA LEU A 345 -33.15 0.17 10.88
C LEU A 345 -31.96 0.86 11.56
N PHE A 346 -30.75 0.33 11.36
CA PHE A 346 -29.53 0.89 11.93
C PHE A 346 -29.13 2.20 11.26
N ALA A 347 -29.29 2.30 9.93
CA ALA A 347 -28.99 3.54 9.22
C ALA A 347 -29.89 4.70 9.72
N MET A 348 -31.19 4.45 9.87
CA MET A 348 -32.15 5.44 10.33
C MET A 348 -31.91 5.89 11.76
N LEU A 349 -31.69 4.96 12.69
CA LEU A 349 -31.40 5.34 14.06
C LEU A 349 -30.06 6.09 14.18
N ASN A 350 -29.07 5.76 13.35
CA ASN A 350 -27.85 6.53 13.28
C ASN A 350 -28.08 7.94 12.72
N ILE A 351 -28.94 8.11 11.71
CA ILE A 351 -29.32 9.44 11.21
C ILE A 351 -29.97 10.27 12.33
N ILE A 352 -30.85 9.67 13.13
CA ILE A 352 -31.52 10.33 14.25
C ILE A 352 -30.53 10.78 15.34
N ARG A 353 -29.40 10.08 15.53
CA ARG A 353 -28.31 10.53 16.42
C ARG A 353 -27.72 11.89 16.02
N ALA A 354 -28.03 12.43 14.84
CA ALA A 354 -27.76 13.81 14.48
C ALA A 354 -28.34 14.83 15.49
N ILE A 355 -29.37 14.45 16.26
CA ILE A 355 -29.93 15.24 17.37
C ILE A 355 -28.84 15.70 18.34
N PHE A 356 -27.82 14.89 18.63
CA PHE A 356 -26.71 15.32 19.49
C PHE A 356 -26.07 16.61 18.99
N ARG A 357 -25.93 16.78 17.67
CA ARG A 357 -25.38 18.01 17.11
C ARG A 357 -26.32 19.18 17.19
N CYS A 358 -27.60 18.98 16.94
CA CYS A 358 -28.58 20.06 17.09
C CYS A 358 -28.62 20.58 18.53
N LEU A 359 -28.62 19.68 19.52
CA LEU A 359 -28.56 20.05 20.94
C LEU A 359 -27.25 20.76 21.30
N TRP A 360 -26.12 20.30 20.77
CA TRP A 360 -24.82 20.96 20.98
C TRP A 360 -24.76 22.37 20.37
N MET A 361 -25.27 22.54 19.16
CA MET A 361 -25.30 23.85 18.50
C MET A 361 -26.22 24.80 19.25
N HIS A 362 -27.41 24.34 19.65
CA HIS A 362 -28.33 25.12 20.46
C HIS A 362 -27.68 25.58 21.77
N GLN A 363 -26.96 24.69 22.45
CA GLN A 363 -26.21 25.07 23.65
C GLN A 363 -25.15 26.15 23.38
N ASN A 364 -24.42 26.08 22.26
CA ASN A 364 -23.47 27.12 21.89
C ASN A 364 -24.18 28.46 21.60
N ASP A 365 -25.35 28.44 20.97
CA ASP A 365 -26.15 29.65 20.71
C ASP A 365 -26.59 30.32 22.01
N LEU A 366 -27.02 29.54 23.00
CA LEU A 366 -27.37 30.06 24.33
C LEU A 366 -26.13 30.62 25.04
N ARG A 367 -25.02 29.88 25.01
CA ARG A 367 -23.80 30.20 25.78
C ARG A 367 -23.01 31.37 25.21
N PHE A 368 -22.83 31.41 23.89
CA PHE A 368 -21.92 32.34 23.23
C PHE A 368 -22.62 33.44 22.43
N HIS A 369 -23.89 33.24 22.07
CA HIS A 369 -24.66 34.17 21.25
C HIS A 369 -25.81 34.85 22.00
N GLY A 370 -25.98 34.56 23.30
CA GLY A 370 -26.99 35.22 24.15
C GLY A 370 -28.43 34.93 23.72
N MET A 371 -28.63 33.86 22.95
CA MET A 371 -29.94 33.46 22.46
C MET A 371 -30.80 32.94 23.61
N GLN A 372 -32.13 33.01 23.45
CA GLN A 372 -33.07 32.43 24.41
C GLN A 372 -33.36 30.95 24.08
N PRO A 373 -33.64 30.10 25.08
CA PRO A 373 -34.04 28.71 24.84
C PRO A 373 -35.31 28.63 23.98
N ASN A 374 -35.19 28.10 22.76
CA ASN A 374 -36.31 27.85 21.86
C ASN A 374 -36.27 26.40 21.36
N VAL A 375 -37.00 25.52 22.04
CA VAL A 375 -37.03 24.08 21.70
C VAL A 375 -37.75 23.82 20.38
N ILE A 376 -38.72 24.66 20.00
CA ILE A 376 -39.47 24.53 18.74
C ILE A 376 -38.54 24.70 17.55
N ASP A 377 -37.66 25.71 17.58
CA ASP A 377 -36.66 25.94 16.54
C ASP A 377 -35.70 24.75 16.42
N VAL A 378 -35.26 24.18 17.56
CA VAL A 378 -34.40 22.99 17.59
C VAL A 378 -35.12 21.78 16.99
N GLN A 379 -36.39 21.55 17.32
CA GLN A 379 -37.20 20.48 16.75
C GLN A 379 -37.36 20.64 15.23
N ALA A 380 -37.59 21.87 14.75
CA ALA A 380 -37.68 22.17 13.33
C ALA A 380 -36.33 21.91 12.62
N GLN A 381 -35.21 22.32 13.22
CA GLN A 381 -33.87 22.08 12.69
C GLN A 381 -33.54 20.57 12.66
N VAL A 382 -33.81 19.84 13.74
CA VAL A 382 -33.65 18.38 13.80
C VAL A 382 -34.43 17.70 12.68
N THR A 383 -35.69 18.10 12.49
CA THR A 383 -36.54 17.58 11.43
C THR A 383 -35.92 17.85 10.05
N ALA A 384 -35.49 19.08 9.78
CA ALA A 384 -34.86 19.43 8.50
C ALA A 384 -33.57 18.62 8.23
N ILE A 385 -32.73 18.44 9.24
CA ILE A 385 -31.48 17.68 9.14
C ILE A 385 -31.74 16.18 8.90
N ILE A 386 -32.66 15.58 9.66
CA ILE A 386 -33.03 14.17 9.47
C ILE A 386 -33.57 13.98 8.05
N LYS A 387 -34.46 14.86 7.58
CA LYS A 387 -34.98 14.82 6.20
C LYS A 387 -33.86 14.85 5.16
N LEU A 388 -32.89 15.74 5.31
CA LEU A 388 -31.76 15.87 4.40
C LEU A 388 -30.95 14.57 4.33
N HIS A 389 -30.62 13.98 5.49
CA HIS A 389 -29.84 12.75 5.55
C HIS A 389 -30.61 11.53 5.04
N VAL A 390 -31.91 11.43 5.33
CA VAL A 390 -32.79 10.39 4.79
C VAL A 390 -32.86 10.47 3.27
N LYS A 391 -33.07 11.68 2.71
CA LYS A 391 -33.11 11.90 1.26
C LYS A 391 -31.79 11.48 0.61
N ARG A 392 -30.65 11.83 1.20
CA ARG A 392 -29.34 11.41 0.70
C ARG A 392 -29.17 9.90 0.77
N PHE A 393 -29.54 9.27 1.88
CA PHE A 393 -29.46 7.83 2.04
C PHE A 393 -30.33 7.09 1.01
N TYR A 394 -31.54 7.58 0.75
CA TYR A 394 -32.43 7.07 -0.29
C TYR A 394 -31.79 7.18 -1.70
N GLN A 395 -31.22 8.33 -2.04
CA GLN A 395 -30.49 8.51 -3.31
C GLN A 395 -29.31 7.53 -3.44
N ASP A 396 -28.56 7.30 -2.38
CA ASP A 396 -27.45 6.34 -2.38
C ASP A 396 -27.93 4.88 -2.55
N LEU A 397 -29.17 4.57 -2.15
CA LEU A 397 -29.79 3.26 -2.40
C LEU A 397 -30.19 3.10 -3.87
N LEU A 398 -30.70 4.16 -4.51
CA LEU A 398 -31.05 4.17 -5.93
C LEU A 398 -29.83 4.09 -6.86
N GLN A 399 -28.76 4.82 -6.55
CA GLN A 399 -27.58 4.92 -7.41
C GLN A 399 -26.66 3.70 -7.36
N LYS A 400 -26.77 2.86 -6.32
CA LYS A 400 -25.93 1.66 -6.21
C LYS A 400 -26.46 0.56 -7.11
N SER A 401 -25.64 0.13 -8.06
CA SER A 401 -25.82 -1.05 -8.92
C SER A 401 -25.77 -2.37 -8.12
N LEU A 402 -26.66 -2.52 -7.16
CA LEU A 402 -26.79 -3.74 -6.35
C LEU A 402 -28.09 -4.43 -6.71
N SER A 403 -28.02 -5.74 -6.89
CA SER A 403 -29.12 -6.70 -7.08
C SER A 403 -30.21 -6.69 -5.99
N HIS A 404 -30.18 -5.75 -5.04
CA HIS A 404 -31.07 -5.63 -3.88
C HIS A 404 -31.45 -4.18 -3.54
N SER A 405 -31.30 -3.22 -4.47
CA SER A 405 -31.68 -1.81 -4.23
C SER A 405 -33.18 -1.67 -3.92
N GLY A 406 -34.04 -2.32 -4.72
CA GLY A 406 -35.51 -2.29 -4.53
C GLY A 406 -35.97 -2.79 -3.16
N LEU A 407 -35.45 -3.94 -2.70
CA LEU A 407 -35.78 -4.45 -1.35
C LEU A 407 -35.43 -3.44 -0.27
N LYS A 408 -34.22 -2.85 -0.31
CA LYS A 408 -33.78 -1.88 0.71
C LYS A 408 -34.58 -0.58 0.65
N CYS A 409 -34.99 -0.14 -0.54
CA CYS A 409 -35.89 1.00 -0.71
C CYS A 409 -37.25 0.74 -0.05
N ASN A 410 -37.84 -0.44 -0.28
CA ASN A 410 -39.11 -0.83 0.36
C ASN A 410 -38.97 -0.89 1.88
N GLN A 411 -37.88 -1.50 2.39
CA GLN A 411 -37.59 -1.54 3.82
C GLN A 411 -37.48 -0.14 4.44
N LEU A 412 -36.84 0.79 3.72
CA LEU A 412 -36.74 2.18 4.16
C LEU A 412 -38.10 2.87 4.14
N GLN A 413 -38.88 2.74 3.07
CA GLN A 413 -40.22 3.35 2.97
C GLN A 413 -41.16 2.87 4.09
N THR A 414 -41.19 1.55 4.37
CA THR A 414 -41.99 1.01 5.48
C THR A 414 -41.55 1.60 6.82
N LEU A 415 -40.23 1.71 7.05
CA LEU A 415 -39.69 2.30 8.27
C LEU A 415 -40.01 3.80 8.39
N LEU A 416 -40.02 4.55 7.29
CA LEU A 416 -40.36 5.98 7.29
C LEU A 416 -41.82 6.24 7.69
N ARG A 417 -42.73 5.29 7.44
CA ARG A 417 -44.13 5.39 7.88
C ARG A 417 -44.29 5.37 9.41
N LEU A 418 -43.29 4.87 10.14
CA LEU A 418 -43.29 4.90 11.61
C LEU A 418 -42.85 6.26 12.17
N LEU A 419 -42.25 7.13 11.35
CA LEU A 419 -41.65 8.37 11.83
C LEU A 419 -42.57 9.57 11.70
N PRO A 420 -42.40 10.60 12.55
CA PRO A 420 -43.14 11.86 12.48
C PRO A 420 -42.66 12.74 11.31
N LEU A 421 -42.43 12.15 10.14
CA LEU A 421 -41.99 12.82 8.93
C LEU A 421 -43.19 13.02 8.00
N PRO A 422 -43.34 14.20 7.36
CA PRO A 422 -44.38 14.40 6.36
C PRO A 422 -44.26 13.40 5.20
N SER A 423 -45.41 12.89 4.75
CA SER A 423 -45.51 11.86 3.69
C SER A 423 -44.79 12.22 2.39
N ALA A 424 -44.54 13.51 2.13
CA ALA A 424 -43.84 14.02 0.94
C ALA A 424 -42.35 13.59 0.82
N LEU A 425 -41.80 12.87 1.81
CA LEU A 425 -40.48 12.21 1.72
C LEU A 425 -40.53 10.78 1.21
N ILE A 426 -41.73 10.22 1.08
CA ILE A 426 -42.01 8.96 0.41
C ILE A 426 -42.18 9.36 -1.05
N PRO A 427 -41.18 9.18 -1.93
CA PRO A 427 -41.46 9.31 -3.36
C PRO A 427 -42.57 8.30 -3.69
N ASP A 428 -43.57 8.77 -4.45
CA ASP A 428 -44.61 7.92 -5.04
C ASP A 428 -43.95 6.70 -5.67
N ASP A 429 -44.59 5.54 -5.57
CA ASP A 429 -44.08 4.28 -6.13
C ASP A 429 -43.54 4.55 -7.54
N PRO A 430 -42.32 4.06 -7.88
CA PRO A 430 -41.89 4.10 -9.27
C PRO A 430 -42.95 3.35 -10.07
N ASP A 431 -43.60 4.08 -10.99
CA ASP A 431 -44.59 3.52 -11.90
C ASP A 431 -44.01 2.23 -12.49
N PRO A 432 -44.63 1.06 -12.24
CA PRO A 432 -44.12 -0.22 -12.75
C PRO A 432 -44.07 -0.25 -14.28
N ASP A 433 -44.71 0.72 -14.96
CA ASP A 433 -44.72 0.88 -16.42
C ASP A 433 -43.79 2.00 -16.92
N ALA A 434 -42.94 2.61 -16.07
CA ALA A 434 -41.95 3.58 -16.52
C ALA A 434 -40.89 2.90 -17.40
N PRO A 435 -40.70 3.34 -18.66
CA PRO A 435 -39.76 2.69 -19.57
C PRO A 435 -38.33 2.81 -19.05
N ASP A 436 -37.60 1.70 -19.06
CA ASP A 436 -36.18 1.62 -18.71
C ASP A 436 -35.40 2.70 -19.48
N LEU A 437 -34.83 3.67 -18.77
CA LEU A 437 -33.81 4.57 -19.30
C LEU A 437 -32.47 3.81 -19.40
N ALA A 438 -32.44 2.78 -20.24
CA ALA A 438 -31.25 2.16 -20.78
C ALA A 438 -31.16 2.57 -22.25
N ASP A 439 -30.53 3.71 -22.51
CA ASP A 439 -29.76 4.00 -23.74
C ASP A 439 -29.40 5.50 -23.77
N ALA A 440 -28.40 5.88 -22.98
CA ALA A 440 -27.60 7.06 -23.32
C ALA A 440 -26.30 6.54 -23.94
N ALA A 441 -26.31 6.53 -25.27
CA ALA A 441 -25.20 6.12 -26.12
C ALA A 441 -23.86 6.74 -25.68
N SER A 442 -22.85 5.87 -25.51
CA SER A 442 -21.45 6.26 -25.49
C SER A 442 -21.11 6.99 -26.80
N PRO A 443 -20.57 8.22 -26.78
CA PRO A 443 -20.03 8.80 -28.00
C PRO A 443 -18.73 8.08 -28.36
N SER A 444 -18.70 7.53 -29.57
CA SER A 444 -17.52 6.99 -30.22
C SER A 444 -16.44 8.06 -30.34
N LEU A 445 -15.30 7.83 -29.69
CA LEU A 445 -14.06 8.54 -29.98
C LEU A 445 -13.47 7.96 -31.27
N GLN A 446 -13.65 8.68 -32.37
CA GLN A 446 -12.78 8.64 -33.54
C GLN A 446 -12.03 9.98 -33.60
N GLU A 447 -10.74 9.86 -33.90
CA GLU A 447 -9.64 10.85 -33.98
C GLU A 447 -8.93 11.22 -32.68
#